data_AF-A0A6L9W7I9-F1
#
_entry.id   AF-A0A6L9W7I9-F1
#
_cell.length_a   1.000
_cell.length_b   1.000
_cell.length_c   1.000
_cell.angle_alpha   90.00
_cell.angle_beta   90.00
_cell.angle_gamma   90.00
#
_symmetry.space_group_name_H-M   'P 1'
#
loop_
_entity.id
_entity.type
_entity.pdbx_description
1 polymer ?
#
loop_
_entity_poly.entity_id
_entity_poly.type
_entity_poly.pdbx_seq_one_letter_code
_entity_poly.pdbx_strand_id
1 'polypeptide(L)'
;MLHSLTSSLPDAKPAVFEPGLNVALAVRTRNAPSKDSRNAVGKTSFITALDFCLGSNAGPNHLLRRPELEKYEFRLDLTEAGARHTISRSGQAPNAPAIDGDIVTLDILRHQLGRDLFALAGTEFEPSFRSLVAYYLRAESTGGFNEPLRTVSRQTDLATQLPLAYLFGLDINLVARAAAISDSRKNVSALRRATKDPVFGRTLGNTADLDVLTRQVGDAGGGGSSAERGVAA
;
A
#
# COMPACT_ATOMS: atom_id res chain seq x y z
N MET A 1 5.57 15.04 10.28
CA MET A 1 6.99 14.85 10.65
C MET A 1 7.10 13.71 11.64
N LEU A 2 8.04 12.78 11.46
CA LEU A 2 8.36 11.77 12.49
C LEU A 2 9.29 12.39 13.54
N HIS A 3 9.11 12.05 14.81
CA HIS A 3 9.92 12.56 15.93
C HIS A 3 10.76 11.48 16.59
N SER A 4 10.15 10.33 16.91
CA SER A 4 10.91 9.20 17.43
C SER A 4 10.24 7.86 17.19
N LEU A 5 11.04 6.81 17.04
CA LEU A 5 10.61 5.42 17.12
C LEU A 5 11.31 4.76 18.32
N THR A 6 10.53 4.29 19.28
CA THR A 6 11.03 3.70 20.52
C THR A 6 10.38 2.34 20.77
N SER A 7 10.91 1.57 21.74
CA SER A 7 10.26 0.33 22.18
C SER A 7 10.52 0.05 23.65
N SER A 8 9.68 -0.78 24.28
CA SER A 8 9.88 -1.25 25.65
C SER A 8 10.93 -2.38 25.79
N LEU A 9 11.63 -2.74 24.72
CA LEU A 9 12.74 -3.69 24.75
C LEU A 9 13.93 -3.06 25.51
N PRO A 10 14.52 -3.71 26.55
CA PRO A 10 15.50 -3.08 27.45
C PRO A 10 16.73 -2.48 26.76
N ASP A 11 17.27 -3.16 25.73
CA ASP A 11 18.48 -2.74 25.03
C ASP A 11 18.19 -1.96 23.72
N ALA A 12 16.92 -1.65 23.44
CA ALA A 12 16.57 -0.92 22.24
C ALA A 12 16.95 0.56 22.36
N LYS A 13 17.79 1.01 21.43
CA LYS A 13 18.11 2.43 21.31
C LYS A 13 16.95 3.15 20.60
N PRO A 14 16.46 4.28 21.13
CA PRO A 14 15.47 5.09 20.45
C PRO A 14 16.07 5.65 19.16
N ALA A 15 15.29 5.63 18.08
CA ALA A 15 15.60 6.40 16.89
C ALA A 15 14.92 7.76 17.01
N VAL A 16 15.71 8.83 17.07
CA VAL A 16 15.22 10.21 17.11
C VAL A 16 15.40 10.81 15.72
N PHE A 17 14.37 11.45 15.21
CA PHE A 17 14.37 12.08 13.90
C PHE A 17 14.49 13.59 14.04
N GLU A 18 15.34 14.17 13.21
CA GLU A 18 15.46 15.63 13.07
C GLU A 18 14.73 16.11 11.81
N PRO A 19 14.36 17.39 11.71
CA PRO A 19 13.83 17.94 10.47
C PRO A 19 14.81 17.73 9.31
N GLY A 20 14.31 17.33 8.14
CA GLY A 20 15.12 17.12 6.94
C GLY A 20 15.61 15.69 6.76
N LEU A 21 16.84 15.55 6.26
CA LEU A 21 17.40 14.25 5.86
C LEU A 21 18.02 13.51 7.05
N ASN A 22 17.42 12.38 7.40
CA ASN A 22 17.93 11.46 8.43
C ASN A 22 18.60 10.26 7.75
N VAL A 23 19.86 9.95 8.09
CA VAL A 23 20.62 8.86 7.45
C VAL A 23 21.04 7.80 8.48
N ALA A 24 20.49 6.59 8.35
CA ALA A 24 20.90 5.45 9.17
C ALA A 24 22.05 4.68 8.49
N LEU A 25 23.28 4.84 8.98
CA LEU A 25 24.47 4.15 8.49
C LEU A 25 24.75 2.87 9.31
N ALA A 26 25.23 1.82 8.65
CA ALA A 26 25.81 0.66 9.34
C ALA A 26 27.28 0.58 8.93
N VAL A 27 28.16 0.49 9.91
CA VAL A 27 29.59 0.36 9.69
C VAL A 27 29.93 -1.11 9.53
N ARG A 28 30.51 -1.47 8.37
CA ARG A 28 31.10 -2.80 8.16
C ARG A 28 32.57 -2.75 8.59
N THR A 29 32.97 -3.59 9.54
CA THR A 29 34.39 -3.77 9.88
C THR A 29 35.03 -4.77 8.91
N ARG A 30 36.18 -4.42 8.31
CA ARG A 30 36.83 -5.16 7.19
C ARG A 30 37.26 -6.60 7.50
N ASN A 31 37.30 -6.99 8.79
CA ASN A 31 37.82 -8.28 9.24
C ASN A 31 36.73 -9.30 9.62
N ALA A 32 35.45 -9.02 9.35
CA ALA A 32 34.38 -9.98 9.61
C ALA A 32 34.30 -11.03 8.48
N PRO A 33 34.32 -12.35 8.78
CA PRO A 33 34.20 -13.39 7.75
C PRO A 33 32.89 -13.25 6.98
N SER A 34 32.87 -13.62 5.69
CA SER A 34 31.70 -13.43 4.80
C SER A 34 30.41 -14.13 5.24
N LYS A 35 30.51 -15.06 6.22
CA LYS A 35 29.40 -15.75 6.89
C LYS A 35 28.89 -15.07 8.16
N ASP A 36 29.46 -13.93 8.55
CA ASP A 36 29.00 -13.19 9.71
C ASP A 36 27.80 -12.30 9.29
N SER A 37 26.58 -12.78 9.55
CA SER A 37 25.34 -12.03 9.33
C SER A 37 25.23 -10.75 10.20
N ARG A 38 26.28 -10.41 10.95
CA ARG A 38 26.47 -9.15 11.68
C ARG A 38 26.50 -7.90 10.78
N ASN A 39 26.52 -8.07 9.45
CA ASN A 39 26.22 -7.00 8.49
C ASN A 39 24.78 -6.44 8.59
N ALA A 40 23.90 -7.03 9.41
CA ALA A 40 22.44 -6.82 9.35
C ALA A 40 21.76 -6.43 10.69
N VAL A 41 22.49 -5.89 11.67
CA VAL A 41 21.89 -5.58 12.98
C VAL A 41 21.13 -4.24 12.92
N GLY A 42 19.81 -4.32 12.75
CA GLY A 42 18.88 -3.27 13.17
C GLY A 42 18.22 -2.43 12.07
N LYS A 43 18.78 -2.31 10.86
CA LYS A 43 18.17 -1.46 9.80
C LYS A 43 16.83 -1.97 9.31
N THR A 44 16.80 -3.24 8.88
CA THR A 44 15.56 -3.88 8.43
C THR A 44 14.56 -3.93 9.57
N SER A 45 15.00 -4.29 10.78
CA SER A 45 14.16 -4.28 11.98
C SER A 45 13.57 -2.89 12.28
N PHE A 46 14.35 -1.83 12.11
CA PHE A 46 13.91 -0.44 12.26
C PHE A 46 12.82 -0.07 11.25
N ILE A 47 13.05 -0.34 9.95
CA ILE A 47 12.02 -0.11 8.92
C ILE A 47 10.78 -0.96 9.16
N THR A 48 10.94 -2.22 9.59
CA THR A 48 9.81 -3.11 9.94
C THR A 48 9.03 -2.58 11.14
N ALA A 49 9.69 -2.05 12.17
CA ALA A 49 9.01 -1.47 13.33
C ALA A 49 8.30 -0.15 13.00
N LEU A 50 8.90 0.68 12.15
CA LEU A 50 8.28 1.89 11.64
C LEU A 50 7.02 1.56 10.82
N ASP A 51 7.12 0.65 9.86
CA ASP A 51 6.00 0.21 9.03
C ASP A 51 4.89 -0.47 9.86
N PHE A 52 5.28 -1.22 10.91
CA PHE A 52 4.36 -1.81 11.87
C PHE A 52 3.59 -0.74 12.65
N CYS A 53 4.23 0.31 13.15
CA CYS A 53 3.50 1.41 13.80
C CYS A 53 2.59 2.13 12.80
N LEU A 54 2.98 2.23 11.53
CA LEU A 54 2.18 2.81 10.45
C LEU A 54 1.15 1.84 9.85
N GLY A 55 0.65 0.90 10.67
CA GLY A 55 -0.53 0.11 10.33
C GLY A 55 -0.33 -1.00 9.29
N SER A 56 0.90 -1.49 9.07
CA SER A 56 1.14 -2.65 8.21
C SER A 56 0.50 -3.94 8.76
N ASN A 57 0.28 -4.93 7.89
CA ASN A 57 -0.22 -6.24 8.32
C ASN A 57 0.88 -7.01 9.04
N ALA A 58 0.56 -7.62 10.19
CA ALA A 58 1.47 -8.48 10.92
C ALA A 58 0.91 -9.90 11.01
N GLY A 59 1.10 -10.68 9.94
CA GLY A 59 0.75 -12.10 9.90
C GLY A 59 1.58 -12.95 10.88
N PRO A 60 1.28 -14.25 11.04
CA PRO A 60 1.89 -15.10 12.08
C PRO A 60 3.42 -15.11 12.09
N ASN A 61 4.06 -14.99 10.93
CA ASN A 61 5.52 -15.01 10.78
C ASN A 61 6.19 -13.62 10.86
N HIS A 62 5.44 -12.58 11.24
CA HIS A 62 5.96 -11.22 11.31
C HIS A 62 7.07 -11.13 12.37
N LEU A 63 8.14 -10.38 12.07
CA LEU A 63 9.32 -10.25 12.95
C LEU A 63 8.94 -9.88 14.39
N LEU A 64 8.05 -8.89 14.54
CA LEU A 64 7.65 -8.38 15.85
C LEU A 64 6.65 -9.28 16.59
N ARG A 65 6.16 -10.35 15.96
CA ARG A 65 5.28 -11.36 16.57
C ARG A 65 6.03 -12.61 17.04
N ARG A 66 7.37 -12.60 16.96
CA ARG A 66 8.16 -13.70 17.50
C ARG A 66 8.08 -13.70 19.04
N PRO A 67 8.13 -14.87 19.71
CA PRO A 67 8.01 -14.95 21.17
C PRO A 67 9.00 -14.06 21.94
N GLU A 68 10.18 -13.82 21.36
CA GLU A 68 11.20 -12.96 21.96
C GLU A 68 10.84 -11.47 21.91
N LEU A 69 9.94 -11.07 21.00
CA LEU A 69 9.61 -9.67 20.72
C LEU A 69 8.14 -9.30 21.00
N GLU A 70 7.21 -10.26 20.95
CA GLU A 70 5.77 -9.99 20.91
C GLU A 70 5.24 -9.24 22.15
N LYS A 71 5.86 -9.46 23.32
CA LYS A 71 5.51 -8.80 24.58
C LYS A 71 5.93 -7.32 24.65
N TYR A 72 6.82 -6.88 23.76
CA TYR A 72 7.28 -5.50 23.75
C TYR A 72 6.36 -4.63 22.91
N GLU A 73 6.25 -3.38 23.34
CA GLU A 73 5.49 -2.34 22.67
C GLU A 73 6.45 -1.46 21.88
N PHE A 74 6.07 -1.15 20.64
CA PHE A 74 6.77 -0.20 19.77
C PHE A 74 5.93 1.06 19.69
N ARG A 75 6.58 2.23 19.77
CA ARG A 75 5.92 3.54 19.79
C ARG A 75 6.54 4.46 18.76
N LEU A 76 5.69 5.08 17.95
CA LEU A 76 6.04 6.09 16.98
C LEU A 76 5.42 7.43 17.39
N ASP A 77 6.27 8.40 17.66
CA ASP A 77 5.86 9.79 17.82
C ASP A 77 5.96 10.50 16.48
N LEU A 78 4.88 11.17 16.08
CA LEU A 78 4.83 11.96 14.86
C LEU A 78 3.95 13.19 15.04
N THR A 79 4.11 14.15 14.13
CA THR A 79 3.17 15.25 13.92
C THR A 79 2.50 15.08 12.57
N GLU A 80 1.18 15.06 12.56
CA GLU A 80 0.30 15.02 11.40
C GLU A 80 -0.83 16.05 11.60
N ALA A 81 -1.32 16.66 10.52
CA ALA A 81 -2.31 17.75 10.59
C ALA A 81 -2.04 18.88 11.62
N GLY A 82 -0.77 19.11 11.99
CA GLY A 82 -0.36 20.10 13.00
C GLY A 82 -0.47 19.66 14.47
N ALA A 83 -0.95 18.44 14.74
CA ALA A 83 -1.04 17.85 16.08
C ALA A 83 0.03 16.77 16.28
N ARG A 84 0.49 16.59 17.52
CA ARG A 84 1.44 15.53 17.88
C ARG A 84 0.65 14.32 18.37
N HIS A 85 0.99 13.16 17.83
CA HIS A 85 0.40 11.87 18.16
C HIS A 85 1.47 10.85 18.51
N THR A 86 1.13 9.94 19.41
CA THR A 86 1.89 8.72 19.70
C THR A 86 1.07 7.52 19.24
N ILE A 87 1.59 6.80 18.25
CA ILE A 87 1.02 5.51 17.83
C ILE A 87 1.80 4.40 18.52
N SER A 88 1.12 3.51 19.23
CA SER A 88 1.75 2.34 19.84
C SER A 88 1.14 1.03 19.36
N ARG A 89 1.96 -0.01 19.30
CA ARG A 89 1.53 -1.34 18.85
C ARG A 89 2.44 -2.43 19.40
N SER A 90 1.87 -3.61 19.67
CA SER A 90 2.59 -4.78 20.19
C SER A 90 2.35 -6.00 19.30
N GLY A 91 3.34 -6.90 19.21
CA GLY A 91 3.20 -8.16 18.51
C GLY A 91 2.22 -9.14 19.14
N GLN A 92 1.95 -9.00 20.44
CA GLN A 92 0.97 -9.79 21.17
C GLN A 92 -0.46 -9.45 20.78
N ALA A 93 -0.73 -8.16 20.51
CA ALA A 93 -2.03 -7.65 20.06
C ALA A 93 -1.89 -6.87 18.74
N PRO A 94 -1.50 -7.55 17.64
CA PRO A 94 -1.06 -6.87 16.42
C PRO A 94 -2.19 -6.12 15.71
N ASN A 95 -3.46 -6.41 15.97
CA ASN A 95 -4.60 -5.76 15.31
C ASN A 95 -5.26 -4.67 16.16
N ALA A 96 -4.69 -4.38 17.33
CA ALA A 96 -5.20 -3.40 18.30
C ALA A 96 -4.12 -2.35 18.62
N PRO A 97 -3.71 -1.52 17.63
CA PRO A 97 -2.85 -0.37 17.91
C PRO A 97 -3.55 0.62 18.85
N ALA A 98 -2.77 1.48 19.50
CA ALA A 98 -3.29 2.63 20.24
C ALA A 98 -2.82 3.94 19.60
N ILE A 99 -3.69 4.95 19.64
CA ILE A 99 -3.39 6.33 19.27
C ILE A 99 -3.57 7.17 20.53
N ASP A 100 -2.50 7.80 20.99
CA ASP A 100 -2.49 8.61 22.22
C ASP A 100 -2.99 7.86 23.47
N GLY A 101 -2.84 6.54 23.47
CA GLY A 101 -3.29 5.63 24.54
C GLY A 101 -4.64 4.96 24.30
N ASP A 102 -5.43 5.45 23.34
CA ASP A 102 -6.73 4.87 23.02
C ASP A 102 -6.60 3.73 21.99
N ILE A 103 -7.05 2.53 22.36
CA ILE A 103 -6.98 1.35 21.50
C ILE A 103 -7.99 1.48 20.36
N VAL A 104 -7.52 1.33 19.12
CA VAL A 104 -8.31 1.40 17.89
C VAL A 104 -8.08 0.18 17.00
N THR A 105 -8.88 0.03 15.95
CA THR A 105 -8.64 -0.99 14.92
C THR A 105 -7.58 -0.50 13.92
N LEU A 106 -6.97 -1.43 13.18
CA LEU A 106 -6.05 -1.06 12.10
C LEU A 106 -6.71 -0.19 11.04
N ASP A 107 -8.00 -0.39 10.76
CA ASP A 107 -8.69 0.39 9.73
C ASP A 107 -8.91 1.83 10.20
N ILE A 108 -9.28 2.04 11.47
CA ILE A 108 -9.35 3.39 12.06
C ILE A 108 -7.99 4.09 11.97
N LEU A 109 -6.92 3.41 12.39
CA LEU A 109 -5.56 3.95 12.30
C LEU A 109 -5.20 4.34 10.86
N ARG A 110 -5.45 3.45 9.89
CA ARG A 110 -5.15 3.70 8.47
C ARG A 110 -5.99 4.84 7.89
N HIS A 111 -7.25 4.97 8.29
CA HIS A 111 -8.11 6.07 7.87
C HIS A 111 -7.64 7.41 8.44
N GLN A 112 -7.22 7.45 9.72
CA GLN A 112 -6.65 8.66 10.31
C GLN A 112 -5.35 9.06 9.60
N LEU A 113 -4.37 8.16 9.53
CA LEU A 113 -3.10 8.40 8.85
C LEU A 113 -3.30 8.80 7.37
N GLY A 114 -4.28 8.20 6.70
CA GLY A 114 -4.64 8.53 5.32
C GLY A 114 -5.16 9.96 5.15
N ARG A 115 -6.07 10.38 6.03
CA ARG A 115 -6.56 11.77 6.06
C ARG A 115 -5.42 12.74 6.39
N ASP A 116 -4.67 12.47 7.44
CA ASP A 116 -3.81 13.49 8.05
C ASP A 116 -2.45 13.63 7.34
N LEU A 117 -1.95 12.57 6.70
CA LEU A 117 -0.71 12.59 5.93
C LEU A 117 -0.90 12.78 4.42
N PHE A 118 -2.05 12.34 3.88
CA PHE A 118 -2.28 12.32 2.44
C PHE A 118 -3.55 13.04 2.00
N ALA A 119 -4.34 13.63 2.91
CA ALA A 119 -5.61 14.29 2.60
C ALA A 119 -6.65 13.39 1.91
N LEU A 120 -6.63 12.07 2.18
CA LEU A 120 -7.61 11.13 1.65
C LEU A 120 -9.00 11.43 2.24
N ALA A 121 -10.02 11.58 1.40
CA ALA A 121 -11.40 11.77 1.82
C ALA A 121 -12.17 10.44 2.00
N GLY A 122 -11.59 9.31 1.58
CA GLY A 122 -12.22 7.99 1.64
C GLY A 122 -13.23 7.76 0.50
N THR A 123 -13.06 8.42 -0.64
CA THR A 123 -13.91 8.22 -1.82
C THR A 123 -13.64 6.86 -2.48
N GLU A 124 -14.58 6.38 -3.29
CA GLU A 124 -14.54 5.02 -3.89
C GLU A 124 -13.25 4.74 -4.68
N PHE A 125 -12.72 5.74 -5.38
CA PHE A 125 -11.57 5.58 -6.27
C PHE A 125 -10.25 6.04 -5.65
N GLU A 126 -10.25 6.45 -4.38
CA GLU A 126 -9.02 6.85 -3.73
C GLU A 126 -8.11 5.65 -3.43
N PRO A 127 -6.79 5.82 -3.56
CA PRO A 127 -5.85 4.83 -3.09
C PRO A 127 -5.94 4.71 -1.57
N SER A 128 -5.72 3.50 -1.05
CA SER A 128 -5.59 3.33 0.40
C SER A 128 -4.31 4.00 0.91
N PHE A 129 -4.33 4.47 2.17
CA PHE A 129 -3.13 4.94 2.89
C PHE A 129 -1.95 3.97 2.73
N ARG A 130 -2.21 2.67 2.86
CA ARG A 130 -1.18 1.62 2.77
C ARG A 130 -0.54 1.53 1.38
N SER A 131 -1.28 1.81 0.33
CA SER A 131 -0.73 1.85 -1.03
C SER A 131 0.13 3.09 -1.30
N LEU A 132 -0.19 4.23 -0.67
CA LEU A 132 0.58 5.47 -0.77
C LEU A 132 1.87 5.41 0.04
N VAL A 133 1.78 5.06 1.32
CA VAL A 133 2.93 5.05 2.25
C VAL A 133 4.01 4.05 1.81
N ALA A 134 3.65 3.01 1.05
CA ALA A 134 4.59 2.05 0.48
C ALA A 134 5.64 2.70 -0.45
N TYR A 135 5.34 3.85 -1.06
CA TYR A 135 6.32 4.59 -1.87
C TYR A 135 7.37 5.30 -1.01
N TYR A 136 7.07 5.55 0.26
CA TYR A 136 7.96 6.16 1.25
C TYR A 136 8.68 5.11 2.11
N LEU A 137 8.08 3.94 2.30
CA LEU A 137 8.61 2.82 3.09
C LEU A 137 8.88 1.59 2.20
N ARG A 138 9.81 1.74 1.26
CA ARG A 138 10.22 0.61 0.40
C ARG A 138 11.10 -0.38 1.17
N ALA A 139 10.86 -1.66 0.94
CA ALA A 139 11.63 -2.74 1.53
C ALA A 139 12.21 -3.67 0.45
N GLU A 140 13.43 -4.16 0.69
CA GLU A 140 14.05 -5.17 -0.17
C GLU A 140 13.28 -6.51 -0.09
N SER A 141 12.72 -6.84 1.07
CA SER A 141 11.97 -8.07 1.29
C SER A 141 10.72 -8.20 0.40
N THR A 142 10.14 -7.09 -0.03
CA THR A 142 9.03 -7.08 -1.00
C THR A 142 9.50 -6.89 -2.45
N GLY A 143 10.81 -6.71 -2.65
CA GLY A 143 11.42 -6.31 -3.93
C GLY A 143 11.05 -4.88 -4.35
N GLY A 144 10.75 -3.99 -3.40
CA GLY A 144 10.35 -2.60 -3.67
C GLY A 144 11.44 -1.73 -4.29
N PHE A 145 12.66 -2.24 -4.39
CA PHE A 145 13.79 -1.60 -5.07
C PHE A 145 14.08 -2.20 -6.46
N ASN A 146 13.34 -3.23 -6.88
CA ASN A 146 13.57 -3.89 -8.18
C ASN A 146 13.14 -3.02 -9.36
N GLU A 147 12.07 -2.25 -9.20
CA GLU A 147 11.53 -1.37 -10.23
C GLU A 147 11.27 0.03 -9.65
N PRO A 148 11.48 1.12 -10.44
CA PRO A 148 11.23 2.47 -9.96
C PRO A 148 9.76 2.72 -9.60
N LEU A 149 8.83 2.13 -10.36
CA LEU A 149 7.40 2.41 -10.22
C LEU A 149 6.68 1.48 -9.25
N ARG A 150 7.19 0.27 -8.98
CA ARG A 150 6.51 -0.71 -8.13
C ARG A 150 7.13 -0.78 -6.74
N THR A 151 6.28 -0.97 -5.72
CA THR A 151 6.70 -1.15 -4.33
C THR A 151 6.72 -2.63 -3.91
N VAL A 152 6.07 -3.50 -4.69
CA VAL A 152 6.04 -4.95 -4.50
C VAL A 152 6.32 -5.67 -5.83
N SER A 153 7.11 -6.73 -5.77
CA SER A 153 7.37 -7.61 -6.92
C SER A 153 6.05 -8.21 -7.41
N ARG A 154 5.66 -7.89 -8.66
CA ARG A 154 4.39 -8.29 -9.30
C ARG A 154 3.14 -7.52 -8.86
N GLN A 155 3.29 -6.29 -8.40
CA GLN A 155 2.18 -5.36 -8.24
C GLN A 155 1.46 -5.17 -9.59
N THR A 156 0.12 -5.22 -9.58
CA THR A 156 -0.68 -5.00 -10.80
C THR A 156 -0.54 -3.56 -11.28
N ASP A 157 -0.83 -3.33 -12.56
CA ASP A 157 -0.70 -1.99 -13.13
C ASP A 157 -1.66 -1.00 -12.48
N LEU A 158 -2.92 -1.36 -12.24
CA LEU A 158 -3.86 -0.51 -11.50
C LEU A 158 -3.37 -0.20 -10.08
N ALA A 159 -2.90 -1.21 -9.34
CA ALA A 159 -2.38 -1.03 -8.00
C ALA A 159 -1.09 -0.18 -7.97
N THR A 160 -0.42 0.00 -9.10
CA THR A 160 0.76 0.85 -9.27
C THR A 160 0.36 2.27 -9.69
N GLN A 161 -0.45 2.37 -10.75
CA GLN A 161 -0.85 3.62 -11.39
C GLN A 161 -1.74 4.48 -10.50
N LEU A 162 -2.68 3.88 -9.77
CA LEU A 162 -3.63 4.66 -8.96
C LEU A 162 -2.94 5.43 -7.81
N PRO A 163 -2.09 4.80 -6.98
CA PRO A 163 -1.30 5.54 -5.99
C PRO A 163 -0.38 6.61 -6.61
N LEU A 164 0.27 6.30 -7.74
CA LEU A 164 1.16 7.26 -8.40
C LEU A 164 0.40 8.46 -8.96
N ALA A 165 -0.74 8.22 -9.60
CA ALA A 165 -1.61 9.28 -10.09
C ALA A 165 -2.01 10.21 -8.94
N TYR A 166 -2.38 9.66 -7.79
CA TYR A 166 -2.67 10.43 -6.60
C TYR A 166 -1.47 11.25 -6.11
N LEU A 167 -0.30 10.61 -5.93
CA LEU A 167 0.92 11.28 -5.45
C LEU A 167 1.42 12.38 -6.38
N PHE A 168 1.15 12.26 -7.69
CA PHE A 168 1.49 13.27 -8.68
C PHE A 168 0.39 14.31 -8.92
N GLY A 169 -0.74 14.24 -8.21
CA GLY A 169 -1.85 15.17 -8.38
C GLY A 169 -2.57 15.04 -9.73
N LEU A 170 -2.55 13.85 -10.34
CA LEU A 170 -3.26 13.52 -11.57
C LEU A 170 -4.70 13.09 -11.28
N ASP A 171 -5.57 13.13 -12.28
CA ASP A 171 -6.96 12.67 -12.13
C ASP A 171 -7.04 11.15 -11.96
N ILE A 172 -7.21 10.74 -10.70
CA ILE A 172 -7.36 9.33 -10.31
C ILE A 172 -8.62 8.68 -10.88
N ASN A 173 -9.67 9.46 -11.19
CA ASN A 173 -10.91 8.92 -11.72
C ASN A 173 -10.72 8.37 -13.13
N LEU A 174 -9.84 8.99 -13.93
CA LEU A 174 -9.49 8.47 -15.25
C LEU A 174 -8.78 7.12 -15.16
N VAL A 175 -7.84 6.99 -14.22
CA VAL A 175 -7.12 5.73 -13.99
C VAL A 175 -8.08 4.63 -13.53
N ALA A 176 -8.95 4.93 -12.55
CA ALA A 176 -9.91 3.98 -12.03
C ALA A 176 -10.93 3.54 -13.10
N ARG A 177 -11.50 4.48 -13.87
CA ARG A 177 -12.44 4.17 -14.95
C ARG A 177 -11.79 3.35 -16.07
N ALA A 178 -10.57 3.70 -16.48
CA ALA A 178 -9.84 2.95 -17.49
C ALA A 178 -9.60 1.50 -17.06
N ALA A 179 -9.27 1.28 -15.79
CA ALA A 179 -9.09 -0.05 -15.26
C ALA A 179 -10.40 -0.83 -15.13
N ALA A 180 -11.49 -0.19 -14.71
CA ALA A 180 -12.83 -0.80 -14.69
C ALA A 180 -13.24 -1.30 -16.09
N ILE A 181 -13.03 -0.47 -17.13
CA ILE A 181 -13.26 -0.87 -18.53
C ILE A 181 -12.38 -2.07 -18.91
N SER A 182 -11.10 -2.05 -18.55
CA SER A 182 -10.20 -3.17 -18.83
C SER A 182 -10.64 -4.47 -18.16
N ASP A 183 -11.14 -4.42 -16.93
CA ASP A 183 -11.58 -5.61 -16.21
C ASP A 183 -12.92 -6.12 -16.72
N SER A 184 -13.86 -5.24 -17.08
CA SER A 184 -15.07 -5.63 -17.81
C SER A 184 -14.74 -6.39 -19.10
N ARG A 185 -13.74 -5.93 -19.87
CA ARG A 185 -13.28 -6.64 -21.09
C ARG A 185 -12.73 -8.03 -20.79
N LYS A 186 -11.92 -8.18 -19.73
CA LYS A 186 -11.39 -9.49 -19.30
C LYS A 186 -12.54 -10.43 -18.92
N ASN A 187 -13.51 -9.96 -18.16
CA ASN A 187 -14.66 -10.77 -17.73
C ASN A 187 -15.49 -11.26 -18.92
N VAL A 188 -15.81 -10.37 -19.87
CA VAL A 188 -16.52 -10.74 -21.10
C VAL A 188 -15.73 -11.77 -21.90
N SER A 189 -14.41 -11.61 -22.02
CA SER A 189 -13.55 -12.58 -22.71
C SER A 189 -13.51 -13.95 -22.02
N ALA A 190 -13.54 -13.98 -20.69
CA ALA A 190 -13.58 -15.21 -19.90
C ALA A 190 -14.93 -15.93 -20.02
N LEU A 191 -16.04 -15.20 -19.98
CA LEU A 191 -17.39 -15.72 -20.23
C LEU A 191 -17.48 -16.35 -21.63
N ARG A 192 -16.96 -15.67 -22.65
CA ARG A 192 -16.90 -16.19 -24.02
C ARG A 192 -16.08 -17.48 -24.14
N ARG A 193 -15.05 -17.65 -23.30
CA ARG A 193 -14.28 -18.89 -23.24
C ARG A 193 -15.06 -20.01 -22.56
N ALA A 194 -15.77 -19.70 -21.47
CA ALA A 194 -16.60 -20.65 -20.75
C ALA A 194 -17.80 -21.16 -21.56
N THR A 195 -18.41 -20.32 -22.41
CA THR A 195 -19.49 -20.77 -23.31
C THR A 195 -19.03 -21.73 -24.41
N LYS A 196 -17.72 -21.80 -24.70
CA LYS A 196 -17.15 -22.77 -25.63
C LYS A 196 -16.86 -24.13 -24.98
N ASP A 197 -16.99 -24.23 -23.65
CA ASP A 197 -16.86 -25.50 -22.93
C ASP A 197 -18.15 -26.34 -23.13
N PRO A 198 -18.04 -27.60 -23.57
CA PRO A 198 -19.20 -28.47 -23.84
C PRO A 198 -20.15 -28.67 -22.67
N VAL A 199 -19.65 -28.54 -21.43
CA VAL A 199 -20.43 -28.74 -20.20
C VAL A 199 -21.22 -27.48 -19.82
N PHE A 200 -20.60 -26.30 -19.97
CA PHE A 200 -21.18 -25.02 -19.57
C PHE A 200 -21.94 -24.30 -20.70
N GLY A 201 -21.70 -24.64 -21.96
CA GLY A 201 -22.38 -24.05 -23.11
C GLY A 201 -23.88 -24.35 -23.22
N ARG A 202 -24.42 -25.26 -22.38
CA ARG A 202 -25.86 -25.56 -22.32
C ARG A 202 -26.64 -24.74 -21.29
N THR A 203 -25.96 -24.14 -20.31
CA THR A 203 -26.58 -23.37 -19.21
C THR A 203 -26.37 -21.88 -19.34
N LEU A 204 -25.28 -21.46 -20.00
CA LEU A 204 -25.00 -20.08 -20.37
C LEU A 204 -25.50 -19.88 -21.80
N GLY A 205 -26.38 -18.89 -22.02
CA GLY A 205 -27.11 -18.68 -23.28
C GLY A 205 -26.25 -18.45 -24.55
N ASN A 206 -26.92 -18.04 -25.63
CA ASN A 206 -26.37 -18.01 -26.98
C ASN A 206 -25.17 -17.05 -27.12
N THR A 207 -24.15 -17.45 -27.88
CA THR A 207 -22.89 -16.71 -28.05
C THR A 207 -23.05 -15.32 -28.68
N ALA A 208 -24.17 -15.09 -29.39
CA ALA A 208 -24.51 -13.82 -30.01
C ALA A 208 -24.74 -12.67 -29.00
N ASP A 209 -25.31 -12.96 -27.82
CA ASP A 209 -25.59 -11.93 -26.80
C ASP A 209 -24.30 -11.40 -26.16
N LEU A 210 -23.27 -12.26 -26.07
CA LEU A 210 -21.94 -11.86 -25.57
C LEU A 210 -21.19 -10.97 -26.56
N ASP A 211 -21.41 -11.13 -27.87
CA ASP A 211 -20.79 -10.28 -28.88
C ASP A 211 -21.37 -8.86 -28.87
N VAL A 212 -22.66 -8.70 -28.54
CA VAL A 212 -23.30 -7.39 -28.31
C VAL A 212 -22.71 -6.69 -27.09
N LEU A 213 -22.57 -7.41 -25.97
CA LEU A 213 -21.96 -6.89 -24.74
C LEU A 213 -20.50 -6.47 -24.95
N THR A 214 -19.74 -7.21 -25.76
CA THR A 214 -18.34 -6.87 -26.08
C THR A 214 -18.24 -5.53 -26.81
N ARG A 215 -19.15 -5.27 -27.77
CA ARG A 215 -19.18 -3.99 -28.50
C ARG A 215 -19.58 -2.82 -27.61
N GLN A 216 -20.57 -3.00 -26.73
CA GLN A 216 -21.00 -1.96 -25.79
C GLN A 216 -19.89 -1.54 -24.81
N VAL A 217 -19.10 -2.49 -24.31
CA VAL A 217 -17.91 -2.20 -23.47
C VAL A 217 -16.77 -1.56 -24.27
N GLY A 218 -16.72 -1.80 -25.59
CA GLY A 218 -15.82 -1.13 -26.53
C GLY A 218 -16.16 0.36 -26.70
N ASP A 219 -17.42 0.66 -27.00
CA ASP A 219 -17.92 2.00 -27.32
C ASP A 219 -17.95 2.93 -26.11
N ALA A 220 -18.22 2.41 -24.90
CA ALA A 220 -18.19 3.18 -23.66
C ALA A 220 -16.79 3.76 -23.32
N GLY A 221 -15.71 3.18 -23.87
CA GLY A 221 -14.34 3.69 -23.72
C GLY A 221 -13.92 4.73 -24.78
N GLY A 222 -14.70 4.90 -25.86
CA GLY A 222 -14.38 5.77 -26.99
C GLY A 222 -15.16 7.09 -27.03
N GLY A 223 -16.21 7.25 -26.22
CA GLY A 223 -17.13 8.39 -26.26
C GLY A 223 -16.65 9.72 -25.68
N GLY A 224 -15.37 9.83 -25.28
CA GLY A 224 -14.82 11.02 -24.61
C GLY A 224 -14.24 12.11 -25.52
N SER A 225 -14.36 12.01 -26.84
CA SER A 225 -13.75 13.00 -27.75
C SER A 225 -14.57 13.23 -29.00
N SER A 226 -15.76 13.84 -28.88
CA SER A 226 -16.46 14.53 -29.98
C SER A 226 -17.61 15.39 -29.45
N ALA A 227 -17.31 16.42 -28.67
CA ALA A 227 -18.23 17.53 -28.45
C ALA A 227 -17.43 18.76 -27.99
N GLU A 228 -17.06 19.59 -28.97
CA GLU A 228 -16.84 21.05 -28.90
C GLU A 228 -15.79 21.49 -29.94
N ARG A 229 -16.15 21.37 -31.21
CA ARG A 229 -15.73 22.33 -32.24
C ARG A 229 -16.96 22.62 -33.09
N GLY A 230 -17.58 23.77 -32.85
CA GLY A 230 -18.75 24.15 -33.62
C GLY A 230 -19.44 25.43 -33.15
N VAL A 231 -18.83 26.57 -33.53
CA VAL A 231 -19.50 27.80 -33.96
C VAL A 231 -20.29 28.59 -32.91
N ALA A 232 -19.71 29.73 -32.51
CA ALA A 232 -20.46 30.98 -32.35
C ALA A 232 -19.64 32.09 -33.04
N ALA A 233 -20.33 32.81 -33.92
CA ALA A 233 -19.86 34.04 -34.56
C ALA A 233 -19.86 35.20 -33.56
#